data_AF-A0A926YDF9-F1
#
_entry.id   AF-A0A926YDF9-F1
#
_cell.length_a   1.000
_cell.length_b   1.000
_cell.length_c   1.000
_cell.angle_alpha   90.00
_cell.angle_beta   90.00
_cell.angle_gamma   90.00
#
_symmetry.space_group_name_H-M   'P 1'
#
loop_
_entity.id
_entity.type
_entity.pdbx_description
1 polymer ?
#
loop_
_entity_poly.entity_id
_entity_poly.type
_entity_poly.pdbx_seq_one_letter_code
_entity_poly.pdbx_strand_id
1 'polypeptide(L)'
;MAKKSSKRMSSKQKRNAREKLIALDGSYCAWCGKELLEDQLTIDHFTPLSKGGSNSFENLRLACSPCNKWRGNSRFPPGWKPVTC
;
A
#
# COMPACT_ATOMS: atom_id res chain seq x y z
N MET A 1 12.38 15.43 -17.24
CA MET A 1 12.13 14.51 -16.11
C MET A 1 10.98 15.05 -15.28
N ALA A 2 9.76 14.53 -15.45
CA ALA A 2 8.59 15.02 -14.71
C ALA A 2 8.76 14.72 -13.21
N LYS A 3 8.71 15.76 -12.36
CA LYS A 3 8.74 15.63 -10.90
C LYS A 3 7.53 14.79 -10.47
N LYS A 4 7.72 13.49 -10.19
CA LYS A 4 6.66 12.64 -9.64
C LYS A 4 6.28 13.20 -8.27
N SER A 5 5.09 13.80 -8.19
CA SER A 5 4.63 14.56 -7.03
C SER A 5 4.67 13.70 -5.75
N SER A 6 5.58 14.04 -4.83
CA SER A 6 5.74 13.39 -3.51
C SER A 6 4.66 13.83 -2.51
N LYS A 7 3.50 14.29 -2.99
CA LYS A 7 2.40 14.77 -2.16
C LYS A 7 1.59 13.58 -1.66
N ARG A 8 1.14 13.64 -0.40
CA ARG A 8 0.19 12.67 0.16
C ARG A 8 -1.09 12.62 -0.68
N MET A 9 -1.58 11.42 -0.95
CA MET A 9 -2.84 11.20 -1.68
C MET A 9 -4.04 11.70 -0.87
N SER A 10 -5.02 12.31 -1.56
CA SER A 10 -6.32 12.62 -0.97
C SER A 10 -7.12 11.35 -0.68
N SER A 11 -8.12 11.44 0.19
CA SER A 11 -9.01 10.32 0.52
C SER A 11 -9.70 9.74 -0.72
N LYS A 12 -10.13 10.60 -1.66
CA LYS A 12 -10.74 10.18 -2.93
C LYS A 12 -9.74 9.40 -3.79
N GLN A 13 -8.50 9.88 -3.91
CA GLN A 13 -7.46 9.18 -4.67
C GLN A 13 -7.15 7.80 -4.08
N LYS A 14 -7.09 7.69 -2.74
CA LYS A 14 -6.88 6.40 -2.06
C LYS A 14 -8.02 5.42 -2.31
N ARG A 15 -9.27 5.90 -2.26
CA ARG A 15 -10.46 5.07 -2.54
C ARG A 15 -10.43 4.54 -3.98
N ASN A 16 -10.25 5.41 -4.97
CA ASN A 16 -10.18 5.00 -6.37
C ASN A 16 -9.01 4.03 -6.63
N ALA A 17 -7.86 4.26 -5.99
CA ALA A 17 -6.71 3.37 -6.13
C ALA A 17 -6.99 1.98 -5.55
N ARG A 18 -7.69 1.92 -4.41
CA ARG A 18 -8.08 0.68 -3.74
C ARG A 18 -9.06 -0.12 -4.58
N GLU A 19 -10.16 0.49 -5.00
CA GLU A 19 -11.19 -0.12 -5.85
C GLU A 19 -10.54 -0.72 -7.11
N LYS A 20 -9.64 0.03 -7.76
CA LYS A 20 -8.95 -0.44 -8.97
C LYS A 20 -7.98 -1.59 -8.71
N LEU A 21 -7.18 -1.54 -7.64
CA LEU A 21 -6.25 -2.62 -7.30
C LEU A 21 -7.01 -3.90 -6.92
N ILE A 22 -8.13 -3.79 -6.21
CA ILE A 22 -8.97 -4.96 -5.87
C ILE A 22 -9.53 -5.60 -7.14
N ALA A 23 -9.98 -4.81 -8.10
CA ALA A 23 -10.48 -5.32 -9.37
C ALA A 23 -9.41 -6.04 -10.22
N LEU A 24 -8.13 -5.69 -10.05
CA LEU A 24 -7.01 -6.26 -10.81
C LEU A 24 -6.38 -7.48 -10.12
N ASP A 25 -6.12 -7.36 -8.82
CA ASP A 25 -5.29 -8.31 -8.06
C ASP A 25 -6.10 -9.12 -7.03
N GLY A 26 -7.39 -8.82 -6.87
CA GLY A 26 -8.22 -9.34 -5.78
C GLY A 26 -8.00 -8.61 -4.45
N SER A 27 -8.77 -8.99 -3.43
CA SER A 27 -8.77 -8.34 -2.11
C SER A 27 -7.76 -8.95 -1.14
N TYR A 28 -6.51 -9.14 -1.60
CA TYR A 28 -5.44 -9.74 -0.81
C TYR A 28 -4.45 -8.69 -0.31
N CYS A 29 -3.95 -8.87 0.91
CA CYS A 29 -2.81 -8.08 1.38
C CYS A 29 -1.52 -8.55 0.69
N ALA A 30 -0.84 -7.64 -0.01
CA ALA A 30 0.41 -7.91 -0.72
C ALA A 30 1.57 -8.38 0.17
N TRP A 31 1.49 -8.16 1.48
CA TRP A 31 2.53 -8.51 2.44
C TRP A 31 2.27 -9.82 3.17
N CYS A 32 1.04 -10.03 3.65
CA CYS A 32 0.71 -11.24 4.41
C CYS A 32 -0.02 -12.32 3.61
N GLY A 33 -0.57 -11.98 2.45
CA GLY A 33 -1.35 -12.87 1.59
C GLY A 33 -2.80 -13.08 2.04
N LYS A 34 -3.22 -12.49 3.17
CA LYS A 34 -4.58 -12.69 3.71
C LYS A 34 -5.61 -12.00 2.82
N GLU A 35 -6.68 -12.73 2.51
CA GLU A 35 -7.88 -12.19 1.90
C GLU A 35 -8.67 -11.38 2.93
N LEU A 36 -9.07 -10.18 2.54
CA LEU A 36 -9.69 -9.20 3.42
C LEU A 36 -10.88 -8.55 2.71
N LEU A 37 -11.77 -7.96 3.50
CA LEU A 37 -12.81 -7.09 2.95
C LEU A 37 -12.19 -5.78 2.43
N GLU A 38 -12.87 -5.12 1.48
CA GLU A 38 -12.37 -3.89 0.87
C GLU A 38 -12.08 -2.78 1.90
N ASP A 39 -12.93 -2.63 2.91
CA ASP A 39 -12.79 -1.63 3.97
C ASP A 39 -11.65 -1.91 4.96
N GLN A 40 -11.22 -3.18 5.06
CA GLN A 40 -10.09 -3.62 5.87
C GLN A 40 -8.73 -3.43 5.18
N LEU A 41 -8.73 -3.29 3.85
CA LEU A 41 -7.54 -3.01 3.08
C LEU A 41 -7.14 -1.54 3.23
N THR A 42 -5.87 -1.27 3.01
CA THR A 42 -5.27 0.07 2.96
C THR A 42 -4.35 0.16 1.74
N ILE A 43 -3.99 1.39 1.35
CA ILE A 43 -3.03 1.63 0.28
C ILE A 43 -1.66 1.87 0.90
N ASP A 44 -0.70 1.04 0.52
CA ASP A 44 0.72 1.17 0.87
C ASP A 44 1.54 1.52 -0.38
N HIS A 45 2.64 2.24 -0.17
CA HIS A 45 3.58 2.64 -1.22
C HIS A 45 4.79 1.70 -1.21
N PHE A 46 4.92 0.80 -2.19
CA PHE A 46 6.02 -0.17 -2.28
C PHE A 46 7.38 0.47 -1.98
N THR A 47 7.70 1.58 -2.65
CA THR A 47 8.71 2.53 -2.19
C THR A 47 8.03 3.68 -1.44
N PRO A 48 8.34 3.91 -0.15
CA PRO A 48 7.77 5.02 0.62
C PRO A 48 8.04 6.39 -0.01
N LEU A 49 7.09 7.32 0.12
CA LEU A 49 7.23 8.70 -0.40
C LEU A 49 8.48 9.41 0.16
N SER A 50 8.78 9.22 1.46
CA SER A 50 9.98 9.77 2.13
C SER A 50 11.29 9.22 1.58
N LYS A 51 11.23 8.16 0.77
CA LYS A 51 12.36 7.45 0.16
C LYS A 51 12.41 7.60 -1.37
N GLY A 52 11.60 8.52 -1.93
CA GLY A 52 11.54 8.80 -3.37
C GLY A 52 10.42 8.07 -4.11
N GLY A 53 9.49 7.44 -3.39
CA GLY A 53 8.32 6.79 -3.96
C GLY A 53 7.37 7.75 -4.68
N SER A 54 6.42 7.17 -5.43
CA SER A 54 5.40 7.93 -6.17
C SER A 54 4.00 7.39 -5.91
N ASN A 55 2.98 8.17 -6.26
CA ASN A 55 1.58 7.75 -6.21
C ASN A 55 1.13 7.01 -7.49
N SER A 56 2.06 6.60 -8.34
CA SER A 56 1.76 5.82 -9.54
C SER A 56 1.32 4.41 -9.15
N PHE A 57 0.37 3.82 -9.90
CA PHE A 57 -0.22 2.52 -9.58
C PHE A 57 0.82 1.41 -9.44
N GLU A 58 1.90 1.46 -10.19
CA GLU A 58 3.01 0.50 -10.14
C GLU A 58 3.69 0.49 -8.76
N ASN A 59 3.63 1.61 -8.02
CA ASN A 59 4.18 1.76 -6.68
C ASN A 59 3.14 1.59 -5.57
N LEU A 60 1.86 1.34 -5.87
CA LEU A 60 0.81 1.14 -4.88
C LEU A 60 0.55 -0.35 -4.65
N ARG A 61 0.28 -0.74 -3.40
CA ARG A 61 -0.09 -2.11 -3.00
C ARG A 61 -1.26 -2.08 -2.02
N LEU A 62 -2.07 -3.15 -2.06
CA LEU A 62 -3.08 -3.42 -1.05
C LEU A 62 -2.42 -4.01 0.21
N ALA A 63 -2.75 -3.49 1.39
CA ALA A 63 -2.17 -3.95 2.64
C ALA A 63 -3.19 -3.97 3.80
N CYS A 64 -3.15 -4.99 4.66
CA CYS A 64 -3.85 -4.96 5.95
C CYS A 64 -3.28 -3.85 6.83
N SER A 65 -4.11 -3.23 7.67
CA SER A 65 -3.68 -2.17 8.60
C SER A 65 -2.45 -2.59 9.46
N PRO A 66 -2.39 -3.80 10.04
CA PRO A 66 -1.20 -4.27 10.77
C PRO A 66 0.08 -4.28 9.91
N CYS A 67 0.02 -4.84 8.70
CA CYS A 67 1.18 -4.91 7.81
C CYS A 67 1.62 -3.54 7.33
N ASN A 68 0.67 -2.66 6.96
CA ASN A 68 0.97 -1.30 6.52
C ASN A 68 1.65 -0.50 7.65
N LYS A 69 1.12 -0.60 8.88
CA LYS A 69 1.71 0.04 10.07
C LYS A 69 3.11 -0.50 10.37
N TRP A 70 3.30 -1.82 10.29
CA TRP A 70 4.59 -2.48 10.53
C TRP A 70 5.66 -2.05 9.52
N ARG A 71 5.30 -1.93 8.24
CA ARG A 71 6.20 -1.44 7.19
C ARG A 71 6.63 0.00 7.39
N GLY A 72 5.71 0.88 7.78
CA GLY A 72 5.98 2.29 8.03
C GLY A 72 6.65 2.97 6.82
N ASN A 73 7.87 3.48 7.00
CA ASN A 73 8.65 4.14 5.94
C ASN A 73 9.86 3.32 5.46
N SER A 74 9.87 2.02 5.73
CA SER A 74 10.94 1.10 5.32
C SER A 74 10.76 0.65 3.87
N ARG A 75 11.85 0.60 3.09
CA ARG A 75 11.81 0.09 1.69
C ARG A 75 11.60 -1.42 1.64
N PHE A 76 12.18 -2.13 2.61
CA PHE A 76 12.06 -3.56 2.75
C PHE A 76 11.25 -3.88 4.02
N PRO A 77 10.50 -4.99 4.06
CA PRO A 77 9.97 -5.50 5.32
C PRO A 77 11.13 -5.61 6.34
N PRO A 78 11.03 -5.00 7.53
CA PRO A 78 12.04 -5.14 8.57
C PRO A 78 12.01 -6.57 9.12
N GLY A 79 12.64 -7.50 8.41
CA GLY A 79 12.71 -8.91 8.79
C GLY A 79 11.35 -9.56 9.07
N TRP A 80 11.09 -9.85 10.33
CA TRP A 80 10.01 -10.72 10.81
C TRP A 80 8.61 -10.11 10.64
N LYS A 81 7.78 -10.81 9.87
CA LYS A 81 6.35 -10.52 9.66
C LYS A 81 5.60 -10.60 11.00
N PRO A 82 4.71 -9.65 11.33
CA PRO A 82 3.89 -9.75 12.54
C PRO A 82 3.06 -11.04 12.51
N VAL A 83 3.15 -11.83 13.59
CA VAL A 83 2.31 -13.03 13.82
C VAL A 83 0.82 -12.73 13.83
N THR A 84 0.45 -11.46 14.05
CA THR A 84 -0.94 -10.99 14.13
C THR A 84 -1.29 -10.03 12.99
N CYS A 85 -1.34 -10.54 11.76
CA CYS A 85 -2.39 -10.13 10.81
C CYS A 85 -3.40 -11.31 10.74
#